data_AF-A0A6A4Q203-F1
#
_entry.id   AF-A0A6A4Q203-F1
#
_cell.length_a   1.000
_cell.length_b   1.000
_cell.length_c   1.000
_cell.angle_alpha   90.00
_cell.angle_beta   90.00
_cell.angle_gamma   90.00
#
_symmetry.space_group_name_H-M   'P 1'
#
loop_
_entity.id
_entity.type
_entity.pdbx_description
1 polymer ?
#
loop_
_entity_poly.entity_id
_entity_poly.type
_entity_poly.pdbx_seq_one_letter_code
_entity_poly.pdbx_strand_id
1 'polypeptide(L)'
;MKTITSITLILSLQTLLFMISISSSHAKTFFPNDITQITFTCSHTPYPNQCVASLILYPGSDKLTVYGLAGVLLNHAIRVKTNTAIEKIHQLQKAGVGPKQGLASCDSKYNAILVTHIPQANAVFEK
;
A
#
# COMPACT_ATOMS: atom_id res chain seq x y z
N MET A 1 -5.41 -58.83 -19.43
CA MET A 1 -4.10 -58.12 -19.49
C MET A 1 -4.15 -56.84 -20.33
N LYS A 2 -4.79 -56.81 -21.52
CA LYS A 2 -4.90 -55.60 -22.37
C LYS A 2 -5.67 -54.41 -21.77
N THR A 3 -6.70 -54.67 -20.96
CA THR A 3 -7.55 -53.62 -20.36
C THR A 3 -6.82 -52.83 -19.27
N ILE A 4 -5.95 -53.48 -18.51
CA ILE A 4 -5.16 -52.85 -17.44
C ILE A 4 -4.14 -51.89 -18.05
N THR A 5 -3.47 -52.28 -19.15
CA THR A 5 -2.51 -51.43 -19.87
C THR A 5 -3.16 -50.17 -20.44
N SER A 6 -4.42 -50.26 -20.89
CA SER A 6 -5.19 -49.13 -21.43
C SER A 6 -5.56 -48.12 -20.34
N ILE A 7 -5.96 -48.59 -19.16
CA ILE A 7 -6.29 -47.72 -18.02
C ILE A 7 -5.03 -47.00 -17.52
N THR A 8 -3.90 -47.69 -17.45
CA THR A 8 -2.61 -47.07 -17.07
C THR A 8 -2.17 -46.02 -18.09
N LEU A 9 -2.44 -46.22 -19.38
CA LEU A 9 -2.16 -45.24 -20.44
C LEU A 9 -3.03 -43.98 -20.30
N ILE A 10 -4.30 -44.14 -19.96
CA ILE A 10 -5.23 -43.02 -19.78
C ILE A 10 -4.85 -42.18 -18.55
N LEU A 11 -4.50 -42.83 -17.43
CA LEU A 11 -4.08 -42.14 -16.21
C LEU A 11 -2.73 -41.41 -16.37
N SER A 12 -1.80 -41.99 -17.12
CA SER A 12 -0.52 -41.34 -17.45
C SER A 12 -0.69 -40.13 -18.39
N LEU A 13 -1.65 -40.17 -19.30
CA LEU A 13 -1.95 -39.03 -20.18
C LEU A 13 -2.62 -37.87 -19.42
N GLN A 14 -3.51 -38.17 -18.47
CA GLN A 14 -4.19 -37.15 -17.64
C GLN A 14 -3.23 -36.44 -16.69
N THR A 15 -2.24 -37.16 -16.12
CA THR A 15 -1.21 -36.57 -15.27
C THR A 15 -0.25 -35.67 -16.06
N LEU A 16 0.09 -36.03 -17.30
CA LEU A 16 0.92 -35.19 -18.17
C LEU A 16 0.22 -33.86 -18.51
N LEU A 17 -1.08 -33.89 -18.81
CA LEU A 17 -1.86 -32.68 -19.11
C LEU A 17 -1.98 -31.75 -17.90
N PHE A 18 -2.10 -32.28 -16.68
CA PHE A 18 -2.21 -31.48 -15.45
C PHE A 18 -0.94 -30.66 -15.16
N MET A 19 0.25 -31.16 -15.55
CA MET A 19 1.52 -30.45 -15.36
C MET A 19 1.68 -29.24 -16.30
N ILE A 20 0.99 -29.23 -17.44
CA ILE A 20 1.02 -28.11 -18.41
C ILE A 20 0.06 -26.99 -17.98
N SER A 21 -0.97 -27.31 -17.16
CA SER A 21 -1.96 -26.37 -16.65
C SER A 21 -1.52 -25.61 -15.40
N ILE A 22 -0.36 -25.95 -14.82
CA ILE A 22 0.22 -25.15 -13.74
C ILE A 22 0.73 -23.87 -14.39
N SER A 23 -0.15 -22.85 -14.42
CA SER A 23 0.20 -21.46 -14.67
C SER A 23 1.54 -21.20 -14.02
N SER A 24 2.49 -20.68 -14.80
CA SER A 24 3.78 -20.21 -14.30
C SER A 24 3.53 -19.35 -13.08
N SER A 25 3.66 -19.95 -11.89
CA SER A 25 3.84 -19.24 -10.64
C SER A 25 5.01 -18.32 -10.94
N HIS A 26 4.74 -17.01 -11.01
CA HIS A 26 5.75 -16.00 -11.27
C HIS A 26 6.97 -16.29 -10.37
N ALA A 27 7.97 -16.95 -10.93
CA ALA A 27 9.33 -16.80 -10.45
C ALA A 27 9.62 -15.35 -10.77
N LYS A 28 9.41 -14.47 -9.79
CA LYS A 28 9.98 -13.14 -9.82
C LYS A 28 11.49 -13.38 -9.90
N THR A 29 12.02 -13.39 -11.10
CA THR A 29 13.43 -13.13 -11.33
C THR A 29 13.71 -11.84 -10.58
N PHE A 30 14.38 -11.98 -9.43
CA PHE A 30 14.89 -10.86 -8.67
C PHE A 30 16.01 -10.26 -9.52
N PHE A 31 15.64 -9.37 -10.43
CA PHE A 31 16.58 -8.49 -11.09
C PHE A 31 17.04 -7.48 -10.03
N PRO A 32 18.33 -7.46 -9.64
CA PRO A 32 18.84 -6.48 -8.68
C PRO A 32 18.66 -5.03 -9.15
N ASN A 33 18.32 -4.84 -10.43
CA ASN A 33 18.10 -3.56 -11.09
C ASN A 33 16.62 -3.11 -11.10
N ASP A 34 15.66 -3.98 -10.71
CA ASP A 34 14.23 -3.64 -10.55
C ASP A 34 13.91 -3.33 -9.09
N ILE A 35 14.70 -2.43 -8.48
CA ILE A 35 14.23 -1.77 -7.28
C ILE A 35 13.01 -0.97 -7.72
N THR A 36 11.81 -1.45 -7.39
CA THR A 36 10.56 -0.72 -7.72
C THR A 36 10.73 0.72 -7.30
N GLN A 37 10.26 1.67 -8.11
CA GLN A 37 10.39 3.10 -7.80
C GLN A 37 9.92 3.42 -6.36
N ILE A 38 8.93 2.67 -5.87
CA ILE A 38 8.49 2.62 -4.47
C ILE A 38 9.63 2.23 -3.52
N THR A 39 10.27 1.07 -3.73
CA THR A 39 11.35 0.58 -2.85
C THR A 39 12.55 1.52 -2.84
N PHE A 40 12.92 2.08 -4.00
CA PHE A 40 14.02 3.04 -4.10
C PHE A 40 13.68 4.35 -3.38
N THR A 41 12.48 4.87 -3.58
CA THR A 41 12.03 6.10 -2.91
C THR A 41 11.94 5.88 -1.40
N CYS A 42 11.35 4.76 -0.96
CA CYS A 42 11.14 4.46 0.44
C CYS A 42 12.43 4.15 1.21
N SER A 43 13.49 3.64 0.55
CA SER A 43 14.78 3.40 1.22
C SER A 43 15.45 4.70 1.68
N HIS A 44 15.09 5.83 1.10
CA HIS A 44 15.56 7.17 1.48
C HIS A 44 14.69 7.85 2.53
N THR A 45 13.71 7.13 3.12
CA THR A 45 12.85 7.67 4.18
C THR A 45 13.29 7.17 5.56
N PRO A 46 12.99 7.91 6.65
CA PRO A 46 13.28 7.44 8.01
C PRO A 46 12.58 6.13 8.40
N TYR A 47 11.49 5.78 7.70
CA TYR A 47 10.69 4.58 7.99
C TYR A 47 10.37 3.80 6.70
N PRO A 48 11.35 3.08 6.12
CA PRO A 48 11.21 2.45 4.80
C PRO A 48 10.03 1.47 4.70
N ASN A 49 9.87 0.58 5.68
CA ASN A 49 8.81 -0.42 5.67
C ASN A 49 7.41 0.21 5.74
N GLN A 50 7.26 1.28 6.51
CA GLN A 50 5.99 2.00 6.63
C GLN A 50 5.66 2.77 5.34
N CYS A 51 6.68 3.34 4.70
CA CYS A 51 6.53 3.98 3.39
C CYS A 51 6.04 2.97 2.34
N VAL A 52 6.70 1.80 2.23
CA VAL A 52 6.28 0.75 1.30
C VAL A 52 4.85 0.31 1.59
N ALA A 53 4.54 -0.03 2.85
CA ALA A 53 3.20 -0.45 3.26
C ALA A 53 2.12 0.60 2.95
N SER A 54 2.46 1.89 2.99
CA SER A 54 1.52 2.97 2.68
C SER A 54 1.25 3.14 1.19
N LEU A 55 2.22 2.81 0.34
CA LEU A 55 2.14 3.02 -1.11
C LEU A 55 1.61 1.80 -1.86
N ILE A 56 1.98 0.58 -1.46
CA ILE A 56 1.54 -0.66 -2.15
C ILE A 56 0.03 -0.88 -2.12
N LEU A 57 -0.67 -0.26 -1.17
CA LEU A 57 -2.13 -0.31 -1.05
C LEU A 57 -2.84 0.53 -2.12
N TYR A 58 -2.11 1.44 -2.77
CA TYR A 58 -2.66 2.30 -3.82
C TYR A 58 -2.49 1.64 -5.20
N PRO A 59 -3.59 1.32 -5.93
CA PRO A 59 -3.50 0.70 -7.24
C PRO A 59 -2.73 1.57 -8.24
N GLY A 60 -1.79 0.96 -8.96
CA GLY A 60 -0.97 1.65 -9.97
C GLY A 60 0.16 2.52 -9.41
N SER A 61 0.41 2.48 -8.10
CA SER A 61 1.53 3.20 -7.47
C SER A 61 2.90 2.80 -8.00
N ASP A 62 3.05 1.58 -8.49
CA ASP A 62 4.27 1.04 -9.10
C ASP A 62 4.72 1.79 -10.37
N LYS A 63 3.81 2.52 -11.00
CA LYS A 63 4.04 3.27 -12.24
C LYS A 63 4.19 4.78 -12.03
N LEU A 64 4.09 5.25 -10.78
CA LEU A 64 4.11 6.68 -10.47
C LEU A 64 5.53 7.20 -10.29
N THR A 65 5.76 8.42 -10.76
CA THR A 65 6.98 9.18 -10.46
C THR A 65 7.12 9.43 -8.96
N VAL A 66 8.30 9.88 -8.49
CA VAL A 66 8.49 10.26 -7.08
C VAL A 66 7.47 11.31 -6.62
N TYR A 67 7.11 12.27 -7.49
CA TYR A 67 6.06 13.25 -7.21
C TYR A 67 4.67 12.60 -7.14
N GLY A 68 4.37 11.65 -8.04
CA GLY A 68 3.14 10.87 -7.98
C GLY A 68 3.03 10.04 -6.69
N LEU A 69 4.12 9.40 -6.26
CA LEU A 69 4.19 8.69 -4.98
C LEU A 69 3.99 9.62 -3.78
N ALA A 70 4.59 10.82 -3.81
CA ALA A 70 4.37 11.83 -2.78
C ALA A 70 2.90 12.29 -2.74
N GLY A 71 2.28 12.48 -3.90
CA GLY A 71 0.86 12.77 -4.03
C GLY A 71 -0.02 11.67 -3.44
N VAL A 72 0.30 10.39 -3.67
CA VAL A 72 -0.41 9.26 -3.04
C VAL A 72 -0.25 9.29 -1.52
N LEU A 73 0.97 9.51 -1.01
CA LEU A 73 1.21 9.54 0.43
C LEU A 73 0.40 10.65 1.11
N LEU A 74 0.38 11.86 0.54
CA LEU A 74 -0.39 13.00 1.07
C LEU A 74 -1.89 12.75 1.00
N ASN A 75 -2.40 12.41 -0.19
CA ASN A 75 -3.84 12.42 -0.45
C ASN A 75 -4.54 11.16 0.03
N HIS A 76 -3.80 10.07 0.26
CA HIS A 76 -4.32 8.81 0.78
C HIS A 76 -3.83 8.55 2.21
N ALA A 77 -2.56 8.19 2.40
CA ALA A 77 -2.07 7.68 3.68
C ALA A 77 -2.15 8.72 4.81
N ILE A 78 -1.66 9.94 4.57
CA ILE A 78 -1.65 11.03 5.57
C ILE A 78 -3.07 11.53 5.82
N ARG A 79 -3.86 11.74 4.77
CA ARG A 79 -5.27 12.16 4.89
C ARG A 79 -6.08 11.18 5.75
N VAL A 80 -6.01 9.88 5.46
CA VAL A 80 -6.74 8.85 6.19
C VAL A 80 -6.32 8.83 7.67
N LYS A 81 -5.02 8.79 7.96
CA LYS A 81 -4.53 8.79 9.35
C LYS A 81 -4.93 10.06 10.11
N THR A 82 -4.93 11.21 9.43
CA THR A 82 -5.34 12.49 10.02
C THR A 82 -6.82 12.49 10.38
N ASN A 83 -7.69 12.02 9.49
CA ASN A 83 -9.12 11.87 9.79
C ASN A 83 -9.35 10.92 10.98
N THR A 84 -8.69 9.77 11.00
CA THR A 84 -8.78 8.82 12.13
C THR A 84 -8.33 9.45 13.45
N ALA A 85 -7.28 10.28 13.42
CA ALA A 85 -6.81 10.98 14.61
C ALA A 85 -7.85 12.00 15.11
N ILE A 86 -8.44 12.80 14.21
CA ILE A 86 -9.50 13.77 14.54
C ILE A 86 -10.72 13.05 15.15
N GLU A 87 -11.19 11.97 14.54
CA GLU A 87 -12.28 11.16 15.08
C GLU A 87 -11.97 10.67 16.50
N LYS A 88 -10.73 10.20 16.73
CA LYS A 88 -10.33 9.74 18.05
C LYS A 88 -10.26 10.88 19.07
N ILE A 89 -9.78 12.05 18.67
CA ILE A 89 -9.75 13.25 19.51
C ILE A 89 -11.18 13.64 19.90
N HIS A 90 -12.11 13.67 18.95
CA HIS A 90 -13.53 13.94 19.23
C HIS A 90 -14.15 12.93 20.19
N GLN A 91 -13.83 11.63 20.05
CA GLN A 91 -14.28 10.61 20.99
C GLN A 91 -13.76 10.87 22.42
N LEU A 92 -12.48 11.22 22.56
CA LEU A 92 -11.88 11.52 23.86
C LEU A 92 -12.50 12.77 24.51
N GLN A 93 -12.70 13.82 23.72
CA GLN A 93 -13.38 15.04 24.18
C GLN A 93 -14.81 14.76 24.64
N LYS A 94 -15.59 14.00 23.85
CA LYS A 94 -16.97 13.61 24.20
C LYS A 94 -17.04 12.75 25.46
N ALA A 95 -16.07 11.86 25.66
CA ALA A 95 -15.96 11.05 26.87
C ALA A 95 -15.50 11.85 28.11
N GLY A 96 -15.03 13.09 27.93
CA GLY A 96 -14.45 13.88 29.01
C GLY A 96 -13.12 13.32 29.54
N VAL A 97 -12.43 12.51 28.74
CA VAL A 97 -11.18 11.83 29.12
C VAL A 97 -9.97 12.58 28.55
N GLY A 98 -8.99 12.84 29.41
CA GLY A 98 -7.71 13.44 29.04
C GLY A 98 -7.67 14.97 29.12
N PRO A 99 -6.51 15.57 28.78
CA PRO A 99 -6.30 17.01 28.96
C PRO A 99 -7.11 17.82 27.93
N LYS A 100 -8.14 18.54 28.38
CA LYS A 100 -9.04 19.32 27.51
C LYS A 100 -8.30 20.27 26.56
N GLN A 101 -7.37 21.07 27.09
CA GLN A 101 -6.58 22.02 26.29
C GLN A 101 -5.65 21.30 25.31
N GLY A 102 -5.06 20.17 25.73
CA GLY A 102 -4.24 19.34 24.85
C GLY A 102 -5.03 18.78 23.68
N LEU A 103 -6.23 18.24 23.95
CA LEU A 103 -7.11 17.71 22.92
C LEU A 103 -7.58 18.80 21.94
N ALA A 104 -7.94 19.99 22.43
CA ALA A 104 -8.28 21.12 21.57
C ALA A 104 -7.11 21.58 20.69
N SER A 105 -5.89 21.61 21.24
CA SER A 105 -4.70 21.92 20.45
C SER A 105 -4.40 20.87 19.40
N CYS A 106 -4.54 19.59 19.73
CA CYS A 106 -4.38 18.49 18.78
C CYS A 106 -5.41 18.58 17.65
N ASP A 107 -6.68 18.79 17.97
CA ASP A 107 -7.75 18.91 16.97
C ASP A 107 -7.44 20.02 15.96
N SER A 108 -7.09 21.21 16.44
CA SER A 108 -6.70 22.34 15.59
C SER A 108 -5.51 22.00 14.68
N LYS A 109 -4.48 21.34 15.22
CA LYS A 109 -3.28 20.96 14.44
C LYS A 109 -3.56 19.90 13.39
N TYR A 110 -4.35 18.87 13.72
CA TYR A 110 -4.72 17.84 12.75
C TYR A 110 -5.66 18.40 11.67
N ASN A 111 -6.58 19.29 12.03
CA ASN A 111 -7.41 19.99 11.04
C ASN A 111 -6.55 20.83 10.07
N ALA A 112 -5.53 21.53 10.55
CA ALA A 112 -4.59 22.28 9.70
C ALA A 112 -3.86 21.39 8.68
N ILE A 113 -3.58 20.12 9.00
CA ILE A 113 -3.00 19.18 8.04
C ILE A 113 -3.92 19.01 6.81
N LEU A 114 -5.23 18.88 7.03
CA LEU A 114 -6.21 18.65 5.96
C LEU A 114 -6.48 19.90 5.13
N VAL A 115 -6.67 21.03 5.79
CA VAL A 115 -7.16 22.27 5.14
C VAL A 115 -6.06 23.19 4.67
N THR A 116 -4.83 23.00 5.15
CA THR A 116 -3.69 23.87 4.83
C THR A 116 -2.51 23.07 4.28
N HIS A 117 -1.97 22.12 5.04
CA HIS A 117 -0.69 21.50 4.67
C HIS A 117 -0.77 20.59 3.45
N ILE A 118 -1.80 19.72 3.35
CA ILE A 118 -1.98 18.87 2.17
C ILE A 118 -2.22 19.73 0.90
N PRO A 119 -3.16 20.70 0.89
CA PRO A 119 -3.34 21.58 -0.27
C PRO A 119 -2.07 22.32 -0.68
N GLN A 120 -1.34 22.88 0.27
CA GLN A 120 -0.10 23.61 -0.01
C GLN A 120 0.98 22.71 -0.61
N ALA A 121 1.12 21.48 -0.11
CA ALA A 121 2.09 20.52 -0.64
C ALA A 121 1.71 20.06 -2.06
N ASN A 122 0.43 19.78 -2.32
CA ASN A 122 -0.05 19.43 -3.66
C ASN A 122 0.23 20.55 -4.68
N ALA A 123 0.03 21.82 -4.31
CA ALA A 123 0.27 22.96 -5.19
C ALA A 123 1.75 23.10 -5.64
N VAL A 124 2.69 22.48 -4.93
CA VAL A 124 4.10 22.43 -5.34
C VAL A 124 4.34 21.38 -6.41
N PHE A 125 3.58 20.27 -6.41
CA PHE A 125 3.75 19.17 -7.36
C PHE A 125 3.10 19.44 -8.73
N GLU A 126 2.20 20.42 -8.80
CA GLU A 126 1.52 20.82 -10.03
C GLU A 126 2.32 21.86 -10.86
N LYS A 127 3.54 22.21 -10.41
CA LYS A 127 4.48 23.10 -11.12
C LYS A 127 5.56 22.32 -11.85
#